data_AF-A0A9E2NYL2-F1
#
_entry.id   AF-A0A9E2NYL2-F1
#
_cell.length_a   1.000
_cell.length_b   1.000
_cell.length_c   1.000
_cell.angle_alpha   90.00
_cell.angle_beta   90.00
_cell.angle_gamma   90.00
#
_symmetry.space_group_name_H-M   'P 1'
#
loop_
_entity.id
_entity.type
_entity.pdbx_description
1 polymer ?
#
loop_
_entity_poly.entity_id
_entity_poly.type
_entity_poly.pdbx_seq_one_letter_code
_entity_poly.pdbx_strand_id
1 'polypeptide(L)'
;MKKLALVFTLCISFIGLGFAQDLTITAEDLRLESVYAEGGKNVIGYNLFIRKKPDINSVMLTETTQDEIGEVTNYAYRARSWNPVNGDEIRMLDGKPLTSEYGKYSIIDSTPEADTKFGEAFCLFIPLEMEYGYPWSRHEIVEVQEGTYINIRSFGALYGDYAEGFKDNPFQIALAPKPPVKKDIPEEVASKVARDFNQKAVSNFYTLAEETDGLFVVSEGSSSVTDDIISVVNELDPSKTAKIVFAIDTTGSMKDDMTALQEKLVPALREATKDFIFLEVGLLLYRDYVDDYEYDGLPIKINPFTEDLDVFEDELMQVSIVGNEGGDTPEAVYEAIYGALEYYDWGQVEQKRIILAGDAEPHEEPWGDKKITRDMVVETAVAGDVHVDAIIIPTKR
;
A
#
# COMPACT_ATOMS: atom_id res chain seq x y z
N MET A 1 25.98 77.26 -34.86
CA MET A 1 27.28 76.55 -34.92
C MET A 1 27.51 75.87 -33.58
N LYS A 2 27.81 74.56 -33.63
CA LYS A 2 28.28 73.64 -32.58
C LYS A 2 27.44 73.48 -31.30
N LYS A 3 26.55 72.49 -31.31
CA LYS A 3 26.04 71.82 -30.10
C LYS A 3 27.18 70.99 -29.49
N LEU A 4 27.49 71.23 -28.22
CA LEU A 4 28.42 70.43 -27.42
C LEU A 4 27.61 69.26 -26.84
N ALA A 5 27.88 68.04 -27.28
CA ALA A 5 27.26 66.84 -26.72
C ALA A 5 28.13 66.34 -25.57
N LEU A 6 27.57 66.34 -24.35
CA LEU A 6 28.17 65.76 -23.16
C LEU A 6 27.80 64.26 -23.15
N VAL A 7 28.77 63.38 -23.35
CA VAL A 7 28.59 61.93 -23.24
C VAL A 7 28.79 61.55 -21.78
N PHE A 8 27.73 61.09 -21.11
CA PHE A 8 27.83 60.38 -19.83
C PHE A 8 28.01 58.88 -20.14
N THR A 9 29.19 58.35 -19.83
CA THR A 9 29.41 56.90 -19.83
C THR A 9 28.79 56.32 -18.56
N LEU A 10 27.68 55.60 -18.70
CA LEU A 10 27.08 54.84 -17.62
C LEU A 10 27.90 53.56 -17.40
N CYS A 11 28.77 53.55 -16.39
CA CYS A 11 29.35 52.31 -15.87
C CYS A 11 28.24 51.52 -15.17
N ILE A 12 27.66 50.54 -15.85
CA ILE A 12 26.81 49.53 -15.23
C ILE A 12 27.74 48.56 -14.50
N SER A 13 27.89 48.76 -13.19
CA SER A 13 28.42 47.74 -12.30
C SER A 13 27.43 46.57 -12.27
N PHE A 14 27.75 45.47 -12.96
CA PHE A 14 27.11 44.18 -12.75
C PHE A 14 27.39 43.76 -11.31
N ILE A 15 26.44 44.01 -10.42
CA ILE A 15 26.37 43.30 -9.14
C ILE A 15 25.90 41.90 -9.52
N GLY A 16 26.84 40.94 -9.55
CA GLY A 16 26.49 39.54 -9.68
C GLY A 16 25.60 39.15 -8.51
N LEU A 17 24.32 38.90 -8.79
CA LEU A 17 23.46 38.12 -7.90
C LEU A 17 24.04 36.71 -7.87
N GLY A 18 24.89 36.43 -6.88
CA GLY A 18 25.25 35.05 -6.57
C GLY A 18 24.00 34.37 -6.05
N PHE A 19 23.38 33.52 -6.87
CA PHE A 19 22.37 32.59 -6.38
C PHE A 19 23.09 31.59 -5.46
N ALA A 20 22.64 31.47 -4.22
CA ALA A 20 23.13 30.45 -3.31
C ALA A 20 22.58 29.10 -3.76
N GLN A 21 23.45 28.10 -3.83
CA GLN A 21 23.11 26.72 -4.21
C GLN A 21 22.06 26.14 -3.24
N ASP A 22 20.95 25.63 -3.77
CA ASP A 22 19.89 25.01 -2.97
C ASP A 22 19.94 23.49 -3.02
N LEU A 23 20.62 22.90 -2.04
CA LEU A 23 20.69 21.46 -1.82
C LEU A 23 19.57 20.94 -0.91
N THR A 24 18.53 21.72 -0.63
CA THR A 24 17.48 21.33 0.31
C THR A 24 16.51 20.34 -0.32
N ILE A 25 16.21 19.26 0.39
CA ILE A 25 15.15 18.30 0.06
C ILE A 25 14.05 18.45 1.12
N THR A 26 12.79 18.55 0.69
CA THR A 26 11.62 18.55 1.58
C THR A 26 10.76 17.31 1.34
N ALA A 27 9.76 17.07 2.19
CA ALA A 27 8.84 15.94 2.01
C ALA A 27 8.07 15.99 0.66
N GLU A 28 7.86 17.18 0.08
CA GLU A 28 7.19 17.34 -1.22
C GLU A 28 8.05 16.91 -2.42
N ASP A 29 9.35 16.72 -2.18
CA ASP A 29 10.31 16.23 -3.16
C ASP A 29 10.48 14.70 -3.12
N LEU A 30 9.76 14.03 -2.20
CA LEU A 30 9.93 12.60 -1.95
C LEU A 30 8.69 11.80 -2.35
N ARG A 31 8.93 10.56 -2.77
CA ARG A 31 7.92 9.52 -2.96
C ARG A 31 8.57 8.18 -2.62
N LEU A 32 7.99 7.46 -1.66
CA LEU A 32 8.44 6.13 -1.27
C LEU A 32 7.44 5.09 -1.81
N GLU A 33 7.94 4.02 -2.41
CA GLU A 33 7.12 2.95 -2.98
C GLU A 33 7.64 1.58 -2.55
N SER A 34 6.75 0.69 -2.12
CA SER A 34 7.08 -0.69 -1.76
C SER A 34 7.56 -1.46 -2.99
N VAL A 35 8.61 -2.27 -2.80
CA VAL A 35 9.14 -3.19 -3.81
C VAL A 35 8.86 -4.61 -3.35
N TYR A 36 8.23 -5.41 -4.19
CA TYR A 36 7.85 -6.78 -3.86
C TYR A 36 8.78 -7.80 -4.52
N ALA A 37 8.95 -8.94 -3.86
CA ALA A 37 9.59 -10.11 -4.45
C ALA A 37 8.83 -10.59 -5.70
N GLU A 38 9.50 -11.36 -6.54
CA GLU A 38 8.88 -12.06 -7.66
C GLU A 38 7.71 -12.92 -7.15
N GLY A 39 6.49 -12.64 -7.64
CA GLY A 39 5.25 -13.22 -7.12
C GLY A 39 4.39 -12.29 -6.24
N GLY A 40 4.86 -11.07 -5.93
CA GLY A 40 4.04 -9.98 -5.37
C GLY A 40 3.68 -10.07 -3.88
N LYS A 41 4.05 -11.14 -3.19
CA LYS A 41 3.55 -11.46 -1.83
C LYS A 41 4.35 -10.85 -0.68
N ASN A 42 5.65 -10.60 -0.88
CA ASN A 42 6.55 -10.13 0.18
C ASN A 42 7.25 -8.84 -0.24
N VAL A 43 7.17 -7.80 0.58
CA VAL A 43 8.00 -6.60 0.42
C VAL A 43 9.46 -6.98 0.64
N ILE A 44 10.35 -6.57 -0.26
CA ILE A 44 11.80 -6.80 -0.19
C ILE A 44 12.59 -5.51 0.05
N GLY A 45 11.91 -4.36 0.02
CA GLY A 45 12.47 -3.05 0.25
C GLY A 45 11.57 -1.96 -0.32
N TYR A 46 12.12 -0.76 -0.47
CA TYR A 46 11.39 0.42 -0.91
C TYR A 46 12.22 1.22 -1.91
N ASN A 47 11.58 1.71 -2.97
CA ASN A 47 12.18 2.70 -3.86
C ASN A 47 11.84 4.10 -3.34
N LEU A 48 12.87 4.85 -2.94
CA LEU A 48 12.76 6.24 -2.56
C LEU A 48 13.12 7.12 -3.77
N PHE A 49 12.08 7.69 -4.38
CA PHE A 49 12.21 8.67 -5.45
C PHE A 49 12.41 10.06 -4.87
N ILE A 50 13.41 10.79 -5.40
CA ILE A 50 13.80 12.13 -4.97
C ILE A 50 13.79 13.06 -6.18
N ARG A 51 12.98 14.11 -6.16
CA ARG A 51 12.90 15.11 -7.25
C ARG A 51 14.29 15.65 -7.59
N LYS A 52 14.68 15.57 -8.86
CA LYS A 52 15.89 16.22 -9.39
C LYS A 52 15.69 17.73 -9.41
N LYS A 53 16.35 18.44 -8.50
CA LYS A 53 16.44 19.91 -8.51
C LYS A 53 17.67 20.38 -9.28
N PRO A 54 17.68 21.60 -9.85
CA PRO A 54 18.79 22.09 -10.68
C PRO A 54 20.18 22.01 -10.02
N ASP A 55 20.24 22.24 -8.71
CA ASP A 55 21.50 22.31 -7.96
C ASP A 55 21.92 20.97 -7.32
N ILE A 56 21.09 19.93 -7.43
CA ILE A 56 21.34 18.60 -6.87
C ILE A 56 21.74 17.67 -8.02
N ASN A 57 22.97 17.17 -7.98
CA ASN A 57 23.51 16.27 -9.01
C ASN A 57 23.66 14.83 -8.54
N SER A 58 23.69 14.57 -7.22
CA SER A 58 23.57 13.22 -6.68
C SER A 58 22.99 13.20 -5.27
N VAL A 59 22.50 12.04 -4.85
CA VAL A 59 21.88 11.82 -3.54
C VAL A 59 22.36 10.51 -2.93
N MET A 60 22.55 10.48 -1.61
CA MET A 60 23.02 9.30 -0.88
C MET A 60 22.32 9.16 0.46
N LEU A 61 22.02 7.93 0.85
CA LEU A 61 21.49 7.63 2.17
C LEU A 61 22.62 7.54 3.21
N THR A 62 22.49 8.23 4.32
CA THR A 62 23.44 8.19 5.43
C THR A 62 22.75 8.00 6.77
N GLU A 63 23.46 7.44 7.73
CA GLU A 63 22.99 7.34 9.12
C GLU A 63 22.94 8.71 9.80
N THR A 64 22.11 8.82 10.84
CA THR A 64 21.68 10.08 11.45
C THR A 64 22.45 10.46 12.73
N THR A 65 23.43 9.66 13.14
CA THR A 65 24.18 9.88 14.39
C THR A 65 25.21 10.99 14.22
N GLN A 66 24.80 12.21 14.58
CA GLN A 66 25.69 13.34 14.83
C GLN A 66 25.86 13.49 16.35
N ASP A 67 27.08 13.61 16.86
CA ASP A 67 27.27 13.97 18.26
C ASP A 67 26.91 15.44 18.50
N GLU A 68 26.62 15.83 19.75
CA GLU A 68 26.14 17.18 20.12
C GLU A 68 27.10 18.33 19.73
N ILE A 69 28.32 18.00 19.28
CA ILE A 69 29.40 18.91 18.91
C ILE A 69 29.66 18.89 17.39
N GLY A 70 29.10 17.93 16.65
CA GLY A 70 29.23 17.82 15.18
C GLY A 70 30.58 17.29 14.70
N GLU A 71 31.34 16.60 15.54
CA GLU A 71 32.66 16.03 15.20
C GLU A 71 32.57 14.62 14.60
N VAL A 72 31.45 13.92 14.78
CA VAL A 72 31.28 12.56 14.25
C VAL A 72 30.75 12.56 12.81
N THR A 73 31.50 11.95 11.90
CA THR A 73 31.14 11.81 10.48
C THR A 73 30.01 10.79 10.29
N ASN A 74 28.94 11.17 9.57
CA ASN A 74 27.91 10.22 9.16
C ASN A 74 28.47 9.20 8.15
N TYR A 75 28.19 7.92 8.38
CA TYR A 75 28.49 6.87 7.41
C TYR A 75 27.36 6.75 6.38
N ALA A 76 27.73 6.45 5.13
CA ALA A 76 26.73 6.06 4.14
C ALA A 76 26.15 4.70 4.49
N TYR A 77 24.84 4.56 4.28
CA TYR A 77 24.20 3.25 4.29
C TYR A 77 24.57 2.47 3.04
N ARG A 78 24.62 1.15 3.19
CA ARG A 78 24.86 0.19 2.12
C ARG A 78 23.83 -0.92 2.18
N ALA A 79 23.46 -1.44 1.01
CA ALA A 79 22.75 -2.71 0.91
C ALA A 79 23.72 -3.87 1.15
N ARG A 80 23.23 -4.97 1.73
CA ARG A 80 24.06 -6.15 1.99
C ARG A 80 24.37 -6.97 0.74
N SER A 81 23.58 -6.78 -0.32
CA SER A 81 23.73 -7.41 -1.62
C SER A 81 23.56 -6.41 -2.74
N TRP A 82 24.08 -6.75 -3.91
CA TRP A 82 23.82 -6.01 -5.14
C TRP A 82 22.32 -5.92 -5.39
N ASN A 83 21.88 -4.77 -5.89
CA ASN A 83 20.52 -4.53 -6.38
C ASN A 83 20.59 -3.76 -7.70
N PRO A 84 19.61 -3.92 -8.61
CA PRO A 84 19.66 -3.29 -9.93
C PRO A 84 19.52 -1.76 -9.91
N VAL A 85 19.09 -1.16 -8.79
CA VAL A 85 18.82 0.29 -8.70
C VAL A 85 20.11 1.07 -8.44
N ASN A 86 20.86 0.71 -7.39
CA ASN A 86 22.09 1.42 -7.00
C ASN A 86 23.35 0.55 -7.03
N GLY A 87 23.24 -0.74 -7.37
CA GLY A 87 24.34 -1.69 -7.25
C GLY A 87 25.56 -1.38 -8.12
N ASP A 88 25.33 -0.66 -9.23
CA ASP A 88 26.36 -0.26 -10.19
C ASP A 88 26.70 1.24 -10.13
N GLU A 89 26.07 1.99 -9.21
CA GLU A 89 26.28 3.43 -9.06
C GLU A 89 27.68 3.74 -8.52
N ILE A 90 28.29 4.79 -9.05
CA ILE A 90 29.64 5.21 -8.69
C ILE A 90 29.57 6.09 -7.45
N ARG A 91 30.42 5.80 -6.46
CA ARG A 91 30.65 6.66 -5.31
C ARG A 91 32.08 7.17 -5.28
N MET A 92 32.24 8.47 -5.04
CA MET A 92 33.54 9.13 -4.85
C MET A 92 33.83 9.32 -3.36
N LEU A 93 35.10 9.16 -2.99
CA LEU A 93 35.63 9.56 -1.68
C LEU A 93 37.04 10.11 -1.89
N ASP A 94 37.30 11.31 -1.39
CA ASP A 94 38.58 12.02 -1.55
C ASP A 94 39.06 12.10 -3.02
N GLY A 95 38.12 12.38 -3.94
CA GLY A 95 38.38 12.53 -5.37
C GLY A 95 38.72 11.22 -6.10
N LYS A 96 38.43 10.06 -5.48
CA LYS A 96 38.65 8.74 -6.10
C LYS A 96 37.39 7.87 -6.04
N PRO A 97 37.13 7.05 -7.08
CA PRO A 97 36.06 6.06 -7.01
C PRO A 97 36.31 5.06 -5.88
N LEU A 98 35.30 4.86 -5.04
CA LEU A 98 35.32 3.96 -3.91
C LEU A 98 35.04 2.53 -4.40
N THR A 99 36.10 1.73 -4.50
CA THR A 99 36.06 0.36 -5.04
C THR A 99 36.32 -0.73 -3.99
N SER A 100 36.47 -0.32 -2.72
CA SER A 100 36.70 -1.24 -1.61
C SER A 100 35.49 -2.12 -1.34
N GLU A 101 35.70 -3.29 -0.73
CA GLU A 101 34.63 -4.20 -0.31
C GLU A 101 33.55 -3.49 0.53
N TYR A 102 33.98 -2.63 1.45
CA TYR A 102 33.12 -1.82 2.31
C TYR A 102 32.58 -0.53 1.65
N GLY A 103 32.90 -0.29 0.38
CA GLY A 103 32.33 0.79 -0.42
C GLY A 103 31.23 0.33 -1.37
N LYS A 104 31.15 -0.97 -1.63
CA LYS A 104 30.18 -1.58 -2.54
C LYS A 104 28.76 -1.40 -2.03
N TYR A 105 27.83 -1.28 -2.97
CA TYR A 105 26.39 -1.18 -2.73
C TYR A 105 26.00 -0.03 -1.79
N SER A 106 26.78 1.05 -1.82
CA SER A 106 26.35 2.31 -1.22
C SER A 106 24.99 2.69 -1.80
N ILE A 107 24.06 3.11 -0.96
CA ILE A 107 22.73 3.54 -1.42
C ILE A 107 22.88 4.99 -1.89
N ILE A 108 23.27 5.14 -3.15
CA ILE A 108 23.58 6.40 -3.83
C ILE A 108 23.02 6.37 -5.25
N ASP A 109 22.63 7.53 -5.75
CA ASP A 109 22.23 7.70 -7.13
C ASP A 109 22.70 9.06 -7.68
N SER A 110 23.28 9.03 -8.88
CA SER A 110 23.75 10.19 -9.64
C SER A 110 23.13 10.27 -11.05
N THR A 111 22.21 9.36 -11.36
CA THR A 111 21.67 9.16 -12.70
C THR A 111 20.16 9.36 -12.66
N PRO A 112 19.66 10.62 -12.65
CA PRO A 112 18.24 10.86 -12.54
C PRO A 112 17.51 10.33 -13.79
N GLU A 113 16.37 9.71 -13.55
CA GLU A 113 15.52 9.12 -14.58
C GLU A 113 14.23 9.94 -14.76
N ALA A 114 13.54 9.73 -15.88
CA ALA A 114 12.26 10.36 -16.11
C ALA A 114 11.21 9.84 -15.12
N ASP A 115 10.51 10.75 -14.46
CA ASP A 115 9.54 10.43 -13.41
C ASP A 115 8.19 11.10 -13.71
N THR A 116 7.09 10.35 -13.52
CA THR A 116 5.74 10.81 -13.86
C THR A 116 5.23 11.93 -12.95
N LYS A 117 5.71 12.02 -11.71
CA LYS A 117 5.31 13.03 -10.71
C LYS A 117 6.27 14.21 -10.70
N PHE A 118 7.56 13.95 -10.83
CA PHE A 118 8.62 14.93 -10.63
C PHE A 118 9.27 15.44 -11.92
N GLY A 119 8.97 14.82 -13.07
CA GLY A 119 9.63 15.09 -14.34
C GLY A 119 10.96 14.36 -14.44
N GLU A 120 11.87 14.63 -13.53
CA GLU A 120 13.11 13.87 -13.32
C GLU A 120 13.27 13.55 -11.83
N ALA A 121 13.71 12.33 -11.50
CA ALA A 121 13.96 11.92 -10.12
C ALA A 121 15.16 10.98 -10.02
N PHE A 122 15.87 11.07 -8.90
CA PHE A 122 16.80 10.03 -8.45
C PHE A 122 16.01 8.90 -7.77
N CYS A 123 16.53 7.68 -7.79
CA CYS A 123 15.93 6.52 -7.14
C CYS A 123 16.94 5.81 -6.21
N LEU A 124 16.64 5.76 -4.91
CA LEU A 124 17.40 5.02 -3.92
C LEU A 124 16.62 3.78 -3.49
N PHE A 125 17.18 2.58 -3.66
CA PHE A 125 16.61 1.35 -3.13
C PHE A 125 17.02 1.16 -1.66
N ILE A 126 16.02 1.18 -0.79
CA ILE A 126 16.11 0.97 0.65
C ILE A 126 15.71 -0.48 0.94
N PRO A 127 16.66 -1.41 1.14
CA PRO A 127 16.33 -2.79 1.53
C PRO A 127 15.77 -2.84 2.97
N LEU A 128 15.12 -3.96 3.34
CA LEU A 128 14.65 -4.18 4.70
C LEU A 128 15.77 -4.18 5.76
N GLU A 129 17.00 -4.51 5.36
CA GLU A 129 18.20 -4.39 6.20
C GLU A 129 19.26 -3.55 5.48
N MET A 130 19.69 -2.48 6.12
CA MET A 130 20.81 -1.65 5.67
C MET A 130 21.97 -1.77 6.65
N GLU A 131 23.20 -1.57 6.19
CA GLU A 131 24.37 -1.51 7.06
C GLU A 131 25.12 -0.20 6.89
N TYR A 132 25.79 0.26 7.94
CA TYR A 132 26.68 1.40 7.87
C TYR A 132 27.98 1.13 8.64
N GLY A 133 29.01 1.93 8.37
CA GLY A 133 30.26 1.88 9.12
C GLY A 133 31.22 0.77 8.66
N TYR A 134 32.21 0.45 9.51
CA TYR A 134 33.24 -0.54 9.25
C TYR A 134 33.51 -1.41 10.49
N PRO A 135 33.98 -2.67 10.34
CA PRO A 135 34.25 -3.54 11.49
C PRO A 135 35.24 -2.97 12.52
N TRP A 136 36.16 -2.11 12.07
CA TRP A 136 37.15 -1.44 12.91
C TRP A 136 36.69 -0.06 13.43
N SER A 137 35.46 0.35 13.14
CA SER A 137 34.84 1.58 13.62
C SER A 137 33.41 1.30 14.12
N ARG A 138 32.65 2.36 14.39
CA ARG A 138 31.20 2.26 14.53
C ARG A 138 30.64 1.59 13.28
N HIS A 139 29.83 0.55 13.47
CA HIS A 139 29.07 -0.14 12.43
C HIS A 139 27.84 -0.81 13.06
N GLU A 140 26.78 -0.94 12.28
CA GLU A 140 25.53 -1.57 12.72
C GLU A 140 24.71 -2.01 11.49
N ILE A 141 23.83 -2.99 11.72
CA ILE A 141 22.76 -3.35 10.78
C ILE A 141 21.49 -2.68 11.30
N VAL A 142 20.85 -1.91 10.44
CA VAL A 142 19.60 -1.21 10.71
C VAL A 142 18.49 -1.93 9.97
N GLU A 143 17.53 -2.45 10.72
CA GLU A 143 16.26 -2.94 10.19
C GLU A 143 15.37 -1.74 9.85
N VAL A 144 14.81 -1.75 8.65
CA VAL A 144 13.90 -0.71 8.17
C VAL A 144 12.50 -1.05 8.65
N GLN A 145 12.00 -0.20 9.55
CA GLN A 145 10.70 -0.33 10.18
C GLN A 145 10.02 1.05 10.24
N GLU A 146 8.74 1.06 10.63
CA GLU A 146 8.03 2.31 10.88
C GLU A 146 8.82 3.18 11.86
N GLY A 147 9.01 4.45 11.48
CA GLY A 147 9.73 5.39 12.30
C GLY A 147 11.26 5.31 12.18
N THR A 148 11.84 4.49 11.30
CA THR A 148 13.29 4.44 11.08
C THR A 148 13.81 5.81 10.61
N TYR A 149 14.78 6.37 11.32
CA TYR A 149 15.40 7.64 10.97
C TYR A 149 16.48 7.44 9.90
N ILE A 150 16.40 8.23 8.83
CA ILE A 150 17.37 8.26 7.74
C ILE A 150 17.80 9.70 7.46
N ASN A 151 18.95 9.87 6.83
CA ASN A 151 19.35 11.15 6.28
C ASN A 151 19.61 11.02 4.79
N ILE A 152 19.02 11.92 4.00
CA ILE A 152 19.29 12.04 2.57
C ILE A 152 20.33 13.15 2.41
N ARG A 153 21.56 12.76 2.09
CA ARG A 153 22.62 13.68 1.73
C ARG A 153 22.51 14.03 0.26
N SER A 154 22.25 15.28 -0.05
CA SER A 154 22.27 15.84 -1.40
C SER A 154 23.61 16.49 -1.70
N PHE A 155 24.06 16.37 -2.94
CA PHE A 155 25.36 16.87 -3.39
C PHE A 155 25.22 17.81 -4.59
N GLY A 156 26.07 18.83 -4.60
CA GLY A 156 26.27 19.66 -5.77
C GLY A 156 26.99 18.94 -6.91
N ALA A 157 27.82 17.96 -6.60
CA ALA A 157 28.55 17.18 -7.59
C ALA A 157 27.86 15.83 -7.86
N LEU A 158 28.27 15.18 -8.95
CA LEU A 158 27.93 13.79 -9.23
C LEU A 158 28.66 12.84 -8.28
N TYR A 159 28.15 11.62 -8.15
CA TYR A 159 28.82 10.48 -7.49
C TYR A 159 29.07 10.66 -5.99
N GLY A 160 28.32 11.53 -5.33
CA GLY A 160 28.51 11.83 -3.91
C GLY A 160 29.86 12.48 -3.62
N ASP A 161 30.43 13.21 -4.59
CA ASP A 161 31.66 13.96 -4.42
C ASP A 161 31.40 15.22 -3.57
N TYR A 162 32.28 15.47 -2.62
CA TYR A 162 32.19 16.58 -1.66
C TYR A 162 32.72 17.91 -2.23
N ALA A 163 33.24 17.92 -3.46
CA ALA A 163 33.87 19.09 -4.09
C ALA A 163 32.94 20.29 -4.29
N GLU A 164 31.65 20.06 -4.54
CA GLU A 164 30.64 21.12 -4.79
C GLU A 164 29.62 21.24 -3.66
N GLY A 165 30.06 20.91 -2.44
CA GLY A 165 29.23 20.98 -1.24
C GLY A 165 28.17 19.88 -1.14
N PHE A 166 27.67 19.69 0.07
CA PHE A 166 26.60 18.75 0.37
C PHE A 166 25.67 19.33 1.45
N LYS A 167 24.48 18.75 1.56
CA LYS A 167 23.55 19.04 2.65
C LYS A 167 22.88 17.78 3.14
N ASP A 168 22.78 17.67 4.47
CA ASP A 168 22.05 16.62 5.15
C ASP A 168 20.59 17.03 5.33
N ASN A 169 19.67 16.19 4.86
CA ASN A 169 18.23 16.36 4.96
C ASN A 169 17.65 15.17 5.74
N PRO A 170 17.41 15.32 7.06
CA PRO A 170 16.95 14.23 7.90
C PRO A 170 15.46 13.96 7.69
N PHE A 171 15.10 12.68 7.64
CA PHE A 171 13.73 12.20 7.52
C PHE A 171 13.48 11.01 8.44
N GLN A 172 12.21 10.77 8.73
CA GLN A 172 11.75 9.56 9.38
C GLN A 172 10.93 8.78 8.35
N ILE A 173 11.26 7.51 8.16
CA ILE A 173 10.50 6.62 7.29
C ILE A 173 9.13 6.39 7.92
N ALA A 174 8.09 6.70 7.16
CA ALA A 174 6.73 6.28 7.42
C ALA A 174 6.42 5.12 6.46
N LEU A 175 6.51 3.90 6.98
CA LEU A 175 6.00 2.66 6.38
C LEU A 175 4.51 2.45 6.70
N ALA A 176 3.98 3.25 7.62
CA ALA A 176 2.58 3.26 7.99
C ALA A 176 1.66 3.60 6.80
N PRO A 177 0.40 3.13 6.86
CA PRO A 177 -0.66 3.43 5.92
C PRO A 177 -0.57 4.86 5.42
N LYS A 178 -0.79 5.09 4.11
CA LYS A 178 -1.45 6.35 3.77
C LYS A 178 -2.66 6.41 4.71
N PRO A 179 -2.78 7.43 5.60
CA PRO A 179 -3.97 7.53 6.42
C PRO A 179 -5.15 7.40 5.46
N PRO A 180 -6.15 6.55 5.75
CA PRO A 180 -7.26 6.33 4.84
C PRO A 180 -7.68 7.72 4.41
N VAL A 181 -7.70 7.95 3.10
CA VAL A 181 -8.15 9.26 2.63
C VAL A 181 -9.52 9.39 3.27
N LYS A 182 -9.67 10.29 4.25
CA LYS A 182 -10.98 10.64 4.80
C LYS A 182 -11.68 11.37 3.68
N LYS A 183 -12.12 10.61 2.68
CA LYS A 183 -13.21 11.00 1.81
C LYS A 183 -14.40 11.01 2.74
N ASP A 184 -14.99 12.18 2.91
CA ASP A 184 -16.23 12.29 3.64
C ASP A 184 -17.23 11.30 3.02
N ILE A 185 -17.79 10.42 3.85
CA ILE A 185 -18.86 9.52 3.41
C ILE A 185 -19.98 10.43 2.85
N PRO A 186 -20.45 10.20 1.61
CA PRO A 186 -21.50 11.03 1.03
C PRO A 186 -22.71 11.14 1.97
N GLU A 187 -23.29 12.33 2.08
CA GLU A 187 -24.39 12.59 3.03
C GLU A 187 -25.58 11.62 2.83
N GLU A 188 -25.83 11.18 1.59
CA GLU A 188 -26.82 10.14 1.29
C GLU A 188 -26.51 8.82 1.99
N VAL A 189 -25.26 8.35 1.92
CA VAL A 189 -24.80 7.11 2.57
C VAL A 189 -24.85 7.28 4.08
N ALA A 190 -24.33 8.39 4.60
CA ALA A 190 -24.35 8.71 6.03
C ALA A 190 -25.78 8.73 6.61
N SER A 191 -26.76 9.18 5.83
CA SER A 191 -28.17 9.19 6.25
C SER A 191 -28.81 7.80 6.34
N LYS A 192 -28.38 6.85 5.48
CA LYS A 192 -28.87 5.45 5.48
C LYS A 192 -28.29 4.63 6.63
N VAL A 193 -27.05 4.92 7.05
CA VAL A 193 -26.32 4.13 8.05
C VAL A 193 -26.41 4.66 9.49
N ALA A 194 -27.25 5.66 9.76
CA ALA A 194 -27.13 6.50 10.97
C ALA A 194 -27.49 5.85 12.32
N ARG A 195 -28.16 4.68 12.38
CA ARG A 195 -28.65 4.10 13.66
C ARG A 195 -28.38 2.62 13.86
N ASP A 196 -28.46 1.86 12.78
CA ASP A 196 -28.48 0.40 12.83
C ASP A 196 -27.15 -0.20 12.35
N PHE A 197 -26.10 0.62 12.20
CA PHE A 197 -24.79 0.19 11.74
C PHE A 197 -23.69 0.61 12.69
N ASN A 198 -22.71 -0.27 12.83
CA ASN A 198 -21.43 0.07 13.42
C ASN A 198 -20.70 1.12 12.55
N GLN A 199 -20.49 2.32 13.09
CA GLN A 199 -19.92 3.43 12.34
C GLN A 199 -18.44 3.22 11.98
N LYS A 200 -17.70 2.44 12.79
CA LYS A 200 -16.33 2.05 12.44
C LYS A 200 -16.35 1.07 11.27
N ALA A 201 -17.27 0.11 11.26
CA ALA A 201 -17.44 -0.85 10.16
C ALA A 201 -17.75 -0.12 8.85
N VAL A 202 -18.75 0.78 8.86
CA VAL A 202 -19.12 1.63 7.71
C VAL A 202 -17.89 2.37 7.17
N SER A 203 -17.13 3.05 8.04
CA SER A 203 -15.95 3.81 7.61
C SER A 203 -14.87 2.92 7.00
N ASN A 204 -14.61 1.75 7.60
CA ASN A 204 -13.60 0.83 7.11
C ASN A 204 -14.01 0.23 5.76
N PHE A 205 -15.25 -0.28 5.64
CA PHE A 205 -15.76 -0.87 4.41
C PHE A 205 -15.82 0.16 3.27
N TYR A 206 -16.29 1.38 3.54
CA TYR A 206 -16.33 2.45 2.55
C TYR A 206 -14.93 2.81 2.03
N THR A 207 -13.97 3.04 2.92
CA THR A 207 -12.61 3.40 2.51
C THR A 207 -11.90 2.25 1.78
N LEU A 208 -12.17 1.01 2.17
CA LEU A 208 -11.63 -0.18 1.51
C LEU A 208 -12.13 -0.31 0.06
N ALA A 209 -13.45 -0.18 -0.16
CA ALA A 209 -14.03 -0.20 -1.50
C ALA A 209 -13.47 0.94 -2.36
N GLU A 210 -13.48 2.17 -1.84
CA GLU A 210 -12.99 3.35 -2.56
C GLU A 210 -11.51 3.27 -2.95
N GLU A 211 -10.66 2.67 -2.11
CA GLU A 211 -9.22 2.56 -2.38
C GLU A 211 -8.85 1.39 -3.30
N THR A 212 -9.76 0.42 -3.47
CA THR A 212 -9.59 -0.73 -4.35
C THR A 212 -10.42 -0.64 -5.64
N ASP A 213 -11.01 0.53 -5.90
CA ASP A 213 -11.92 0.78 -7.05
C ASP A 213 -13.15 -0.16 -7.08
N GLY A 214 -13.57 -0.63 -5.88
CA GLY A 214 -14.75 -1.45 -5.68
C GLY A 214 -16.00 -0.65 -5.31
N LEU A 215 -17.13 -1.35 -5.22
CA LEU A 215 -18.43 -0.79 -4.88
C LEU A 215 -18.66 -0.82 -3.37
N PHE A 216 -19.29 0.24 -2.84
CA PHE A 216 -19.78 0.24 -1.47
C PHE A 216 -21.31 0.16 -1.46
N VAL A 217 -21.85 -0.89 -0.83
CA VAL A 217 -23.30 -1.16 -0.78
C VAL A 217 -23.77 -1.20 0.68
N VAL A 218 -24.86 -0.49 0.96
CA VAL A 218 -25.53 -0.48 2.27
C VAL A 218 -26.73 -1.41 2.20
N SER A 219 -26.67 -2.52 2.94
CA SER A 219 -27.72 -3.53 2.98
C SER A 219 -28.82 -3.18 3.98
N GLU A 220 -30.05 -3.62 3.73
CA GLU A 220 -31.14 -3.67 4.72
C GLU A 220 -31.11 -5.00 5.52
N GLY A 221 -30.03 -5.78 5.40
CA GLY A 221 -29.84 -7.08 6.05
C GLY A 221 -30.58 -8.20 5.32
N SER A 222 -31.13 -9.16 6.06
CA SER A 222 -31.71 -10.40 5.53
C SER A 222 -32.86 -10.19 4.53
N SER A 223 -33.44 -8.99 4.47
CA SER A 223 -34.41 -8.61 3.44
C SER A 223 -33.80 -8.27 2.07
N SER A 224 -32.55 -7.80 2.01
CA SER A 224 -31.92 -7.33 0.77
C SER A 224 -30.53 -7.90 0.48
N VAL A 225 -29.84 -8.54 1.43
CA VAL A 225 -28.44 -8.97 1.29
C VAL A 225 -28.16 -9.78 0.01
N THR A 226 -29.13 -10.61 -0.41
CA THR A 226 -29.05 -11.32 -1.69
C THR A 226 -29.11 -10.37 -2.88
N ASP A 227 -30.07 -9.44 -2.92
CA ASP A 227 -30.22 -8.47 -4.00
C ASP A 227 -29.03 -7.51 -4.05
N ASP A 228 -28.46 -7.16 -2.90
CA ASP A 228 -27.26 -6.33 -2.76
C ASP A 228 -26.04 -7.01 -3.40
N ILE A 229 -25.81 -8.30 -3.09
CA ILE A 229 -24.77 -9.10 -3.75
C ILE A 229 -25.00 -9.18 -5.26
N ILE A 230 -26.23 -9.44 -5.68
CA ILE A 230 -26.55 -9.55 -7.10
C ILE A 230 -26.38 -8.22 -7.83
N SER A 231 -26.63 -7.10 -7.16
CA SER A 231 -26.37 -5.76 -7.73
C SER A 231 -24.90 -5.57 -8.08
N VAL A 232 -23.98 -6.03 -7.23
CA VAL A 232 -22.53 -6.00 -7.48
C VAL A 232 -22.15 -6.92 -8.64
N VAL A 233 -22.69 -8.14 -8.67
CA VAL A 233 -22.43 -9.10 -9.77
C VAL A 233 -22.88 -8.52 -11.12
N ASN A 234 -23.98 -7.77 -11.15
CA ASN A 234 -24.51 -7.17 -12.38
C ASN A 234 -23.68 -5.99 -12.91
N GLU A 235 -22.74 -5.44 -12.14
CA GLU A 235 -21.81 -4.40 -12.60
C GLU A 235 -20.62 -5.00 -13.39
N LEU A 236 -20.46 -6.31 -13.38
CA LEU A 236 -19.49 -7.01 -14.23
C LEU A 236 -19.96 -7.05 -15.69
N ASP A 237 -19.00 -7.11 -16.62
CA ASP A 237 -19.29 -7.19 -18.04
C ASP A 237 -19.37 -8.68 -18.43
N PRO A 238 -20.56 -9.23 -18.72
CA PRO A 238 -20.70 -10.65 -19.03
C PRO A 238 -19.94 -11.08 -20.28
N SER A 239 -19.48 -10.13 -21.13
CA SER A 239 -18.64 -10.42 -22.29
C SER A 239 -17.15 -10.58 -21.98
N LYS A 240 -16.74 -10.41 -20.72
CA LYS A 240 -15.37 -10.57 -20.24
C LYS A 240 -15.23 -11.78 -19.32
N THR A 241 -14.00 -12.28 -19.21
CA THR A 241 -13.69 -13.35 -18.23
C THR A 241 -13.66 -12.78 -16.82
N ALA A 242 -14.37 -13.42 -15.88
CA ALA A 242 -14.47 -12.95 -14.51
C ALA A 242 -14.19 -14.05 -13.47
N LYS A 243 -13.65 -13.65 -12.31
CA LYS A 243 -13.66 -14.46 -11.09
C LYS A 243 -14.13 -13.63 -9.90
N ILE A 244 -14.91 -14.25 -9.02
CA ILE A 244 -15.49 -13.59 -7.84
C ILE A 244 -15.26 -14.45 -6.60
N VAL A 245 -14.64 -13.87 -5.56
CA VAL A 245 -14.62 -14.49 -4.22
C VAL A 245 -15.69 -13.82 -3.36
N PHE A 246 -16.63 -14.60 -2.86
CA PHE A 246 -17.58 -14.16 -1.84
C PHE A 246 -16.93 -14.35 -0.47
N ALA A 247 -16.49 -13.25 0.15
CA ALA A 247 -15.91 -13.24 1.49
C ALA A 247 -17.01 -12.87 2.49
N ILE A 248 -17.58 -13.87 3.17
CA ILE A 248 -18.79 -13.71 3.98
C ILE A 248 -18.47 -13.92 5.46
N ASP A 249 -18.89 -12.96 6.26
CA ASP A 249 -18.90 -13.05 7.72
C ASP A 249 -19.88 -14.15 8.18
N THR A 250 -19.41 -15.01 9.07
CA THR A 250 -20.20 -16.12 9.64
C THR A 250 -20.23 -16.12 11.16
N THR A 251 -20.04 -14.94 11.77
CA THR A 251 -20.15 -14.71 13.21
C THR A 251 -21.61 -14.72 13.66
N GLY A 252 -21.83 -14.71 14.98
CA GLY A 252 -23.16 -14.88 15.59
C GLY A 252 -24.22 -13.85 15.13
N SER A 253 -23.81 -12.62 14.82
CA SER A 253 -24.70 -11.55 14.35
C SER A 253 -25.28 -11.79 12.96
N MET A 254 -24.54 -12.52 12.11
CA MET A 254 -24.87 -12.76 10.69
C MET A 254 -25.85 -13.91 10.44
N LYS A 255 -26.48 -14.45 11.49
CA LYS A 255 -27.23 -15.71 11.43
C LYS A 255 -28.45 -15.70 10.49
N ASP A 256 -29.28 -14.66 10.55
CA ASP A 256 -30.46 -14.57 9.69
C ASP A 256 -30.11 -14.08 8.28
N ASP A 257 -29.07 -13.25 8.16
CA ASP A 257 -28.48 -12.87 6.87
C ASP A 257 -27.94 -14.11 6.14
N MET A 258 -27.19 -14.98 6.83
CA MET A 258 -26.75 -16.28 6.31
C MET A 258 -27.92 -17.18 5.92
N THR A 259 -29.00 -17.19 6.71
CA THR A 259 -30.22 -17.94 6.36
C THR A 259 -30.82 -17.43 5.04
N ALA A 260 -30.91 -16.10 4.86
CA ALA A 260 -31.39 -15.51 3.62
C ALA A 260 -30.49 -15.85 2.42
N LEU A 261 -29.17 -15.84 2.61
CA LEU A 261 -28.20 -16.25 1.57
C LEU A 261 -28.38 -17.72 1.19
N GLN A 262 -28.48 -18.63 2.16
CA GLN A 262 -28.72 -20.05 1.93
C GLN A 262 -30.04 -20.30 1.16
N GLU A 263 -31.08 -19.52 1.42
CA GLU A 263 -32.38 -19.67 0.75
C GLU A 263 -32.41 -19.11 -0.69
N LYS A 264 -31.67 -18.03 -0.96
CA LYS A 264 -31.92 -17.19 -2.15
C LYS A 264 -30.71 -16.92 -3.04
N LEU A 265 -29.48 -17.01 -2.53
CA LEU A 265 -28.29 -16.54 -3.24
C LEU A 265 -28.05 -17.33 -4.53
N VAL A 266 -27.99 -18.65 -4.45
CA VAL A 266 -27.63 -19.48 -5.62
C VAL A 266 -28.67 -19.43 -6.73
N PRO A 267 -29.99 -19.52 -6.45
CA PRO A 267 -31.01 -19.29 -7.48
C PRO A 267 -30.86 -17.93 -8.18
N ALA A 268 -30.54 -16.87 -7.43
CA ALA A 268 -30.35 -15.54 -7.99
C ALA A 268 -29.05 -15.44 -8.81
N LEU A 269 -27.95 -16.04 -8.34
CA LEU A 269 -26.68 -16.11 -9.06
C LEU A 269 -26.83 -16.83 -10.40
N ARG A 270 -27.57 -17.95 -10.46
CA ARG A 270 -27.80 -18.68 -11.72
C ARG A 270 -28.46 -17.80 -12.78
N GLU A 271 -29.40 -16.95 -12.38
CA GLU A 271 -30.06 -16.03 -13.30
C GLU A 271 -29.13 -14.87 -13.70
N ALA A 272 -28.42 -14.26 -12.73
CA ALA A 272 -27.54 -13.13 -12.97
C ALA A 272 -26.32 -13.50 -13.84
N THR A 273 -25.86 -14.74 -13.76
CA THR A 273 -24.60 -15.18 -14.38
C THR A 273 -24.80 -15.97 -15.68
N LYS A 274 -26.05 -16.21 -16.11
CA LYS A 274 -26.37 -17.07 -17.27
C LYS A 274 -25.74 -16.63 -18.59
N ASP A 275 -25.46 -15.33 -18.74
CA ASP A 275 -24.96 -14.72 -19.98
C ASP A 275 -23.44 -14.49 -19.95
N PHE A 276 -22.75 -14.86 -18.87
CA PHE A 276 -21.29 -14.71 -18.76
C PHE A 276 -20.56 -15.67 -19.70
N ILE A 277 -19.55 -15.16 -20.40
CA ILE A 277 -18.70 -16.00 -21.26
C ILE A 277 -17.82 -16.97 -20.44
N PHE A 278 -17.46 -16.58 -19.22
CA PHE A 278 -16.70 -17.35 -18.25
C PHE A 278 -16.81 -16.68 -16.88
N LEU A 279 -17.20 -17.44 -15.86
CA LEU A 279 -17.23 -16.99 -14.48
C LEU A 279 -16.89 -18.16 -13.55
N GLU A 280 -15.90 -17.96 -12.69
CA GLU A 280 -15.68 -18.81 -11.52
C GLU A 280 -16.04 -18.06 -10.25
N VAL A 281 -16.70 -18.77 -9.33
CA VAL A 281 -17.04 -18.27 -7.99
C VAL A 281 -16.30 -19.05 -6.92
N GLY A 282 -15.80 -18.34 -5.91
CA GLY A 282 -15.16 -18.90 -4.72
C GLY A 282 -15.90 -18.46 -3.47
N LEU A 283 -15.89 -19.27 -2.42
CA LEU A 283 -16.55 -18.94 -1.14
C LEU A 283 -15.52 -18.94 -0.02
N LEU A 284 -15.20 -17.77 0.50
CA LEU A 284 -14.40 -17.60 1.71
C LEU A 284 -15.33 -17.23 2.86
N LEU A 285 -15.26 -17.98 3.95
CA LEU A 285 -16.01 -17.70 5.16
C LEU A 285 -15.03 -17.25 6.22
N TYR A 286 -15.36 -16.20 6.97
CA TYR A 286 -14.51 -15.72 8.06
C TYR A 286 -15.29 -15.54 9.36
N ARG A 287 -14.55 -15.58 10.46
CA ARG A 287 -15.01 -15.34 11.84
C ARG A 287 -13.91 -14.61 12.62
N ASP A 288 -13.88 -14.73 13.94
CA ASP A 288 -12.78 -14.26 14.76
C ASP A 288 -11.79 -15.39 15.14
N TYR A 289 -10.61 -15.01 15.63
CA TYR A 289 -9.53 -15.91 16.05
C TYR A 289 -9.88 -16.85 17.21
N VAL A 290 -10.98 -16.61 17.91
CA VAL A 290 -11.45 -17.47 19.02
C VAL A 290 -12.44 -18.55 18.55
N ASP A 291 -12.83 -18.51 17.27
CA ASP A 291 -13.76 -19.46 16.67
C ASP A 291 -13.04 -20.70 16.07
N ASP A 292 -13.81 -21.55 15.39
CA ASP A 292 -13.38 -22.87 14.91
C ASP A 292 -12.79 -22.88 13.50
N TYR A 293 -12.65 -21.71 12.87
CA TYR A 293 -12.02 -21.62 11.55
C TYR A 293 -10.50 -21.53 11.70
N GLU A 294 -9.79 -22.33 10.90
CA GLU A 294 -8.33 -22.34 10.88
C GLU A 294 -7.85 -22.71 9.47
N TYR A 295 -7.24 -21.74 8.79
CA TYR A 295 -6.51 -21.97 7.55
C TYR A 295 -5.20 -21.18 7.58
N ASP A 296 -4.08 -21.90 7.66
CA ASP A 296 -2.73 -21.33 7.73
C ASP A 296 -2.59 -20.22 8.79
N GLY A 297 -3.16 -20.47 9.98
CA GLY A 297 -3.13 -19.55 11.12
C GLY A 297 -4.10 -18.37 11.04
N LEU A 298 -5.04 -18.38 10.09
CA LEU A 298 -6.09 -17.37 9.94
C LEU A 298 -7.48 -17.95 10.27
N PRO A 299 -8.40 -17.16 10.84
CA PRO A 299 -9.77 -17.58 11.19
C PRO A 299 -10.71 -17.59 9.97
N ILE A 300 -10.31 -18.30 8.92
CA ILE A 300 -11.02 -18.39 7.64
C ILE A 300 -11.24 -19.85 7.22
N LYS A 301 -12.31 -20.10 6.46
CA LYS A 301 -12.54 -21.35 5.71
C LYS A 301 -12.58 -21.01 4.21
N ILE A 302 -11.78 -21.72 3.43
CA ILE A 302 -11.63 -21.49 1.99
C ILE A 302 -12.31 -22.60 1.20
N ASN A 303 -13.19 -22.21 0.27
CA ASN A 303 -13.76 -23.09 -0.73
C ASN A 303 -13.33 -22.57 -2.12
N PRO A 304 -12.51 -23.33 -2.87
CA PRO A 304 -11.87 -22.87 -4.10
C PRO A 304 -12.84 -22.40 -5.19
N PHE A 305 -12.28 -21.74 -6.21
CA PHE A 305 -13.00 -21.38 -7.42
C PHE A 305 -13.65 -22.59 -8.10
N THR A 306 -14.88 -22.39 -8.56
CA THR A 306 -15.66 -23.36 -9.35
C THR A 306 -16.55 -22.63 -10.36
N GLU A 307 -16.72 -23.20 -11.55
CA GLU A 307 -17.77 -22.79 -12.50
C GLU A 307 -19.13 -23.45 -12.15
N ASP A 308 -19.13 -24.47 -11.30
CA ASP A 308 -20.31 -25.21 -10.89
C ASP A 308 -20.96 -24.57 -9.65
N LEU A 309 -22.08 -23.89 -9.88
CA LEU A 309 -22.87 -23.26 -8.81
C LEU A 309 -23.50 -24.28 -7.86
N ASP A 310 -23.64 -25.56 -8.23
CA ASP A 310 -24.09 -26.62 -7.31
C ASP A 310 -23.01 -26.87 -6.24
N VAL A 311 -21.73 -26.84 -6.61
CA VAL A 311 -20.60 -26.97 -5.67
C VAL A 311 -20.54 -25.78 -4.71
N PHE A 312 -20.76 -24.57 -5.23
CA PHE A 312 -20.86 -23.36 -4.40
C PHE A 312 -22.03 -23.44 -3.42
N GLU A 313 -23.19 -23.92 -3.88
CA GLU A 313 -24.39 -24.13 -3.06
C GLU A 313 -24.13 -25.12 -1.92
N ASP A 314 -23.53 -26.27 -2.23
CA ASP A 314 -23.22 -27.30 -1.24
C ASP A 314 -22.32 -26.78 -0.11
N GLU A 315 -21.33 -25.92 -0.42
CA GLU A 315 -20.47 -25.30 0.60
C GLU A 315 -21.19 -24.22 1.40
N LEU A 316 -22.03 -23.40 0.75
CA LEU A 316 -22.86 -22.40 1.43
C LEU A 316 -23.86 -23.05 2.40
N MET A 317 -24.46 -24.18 2.01
CA MET A 317 -25.41 -24.93 2.83
C MET A 317 -24.78 -25.64 4.02
N GLN A 318 -23.45 -25.84 4.02
CA GLN A 318 -22.71 -26.38 5.17
C GLN A 318 -22.47 -25.35 6.27
N VAL A 319 -22.70 -24.06 6.01
CA VAL A 319 -22.47 -23.01 7.00
C VAL A 319 -23.45 -23.13 8.16
N SER A 320 -22.90 -23.28 9.36
CA SER A 320 -23.64 -23.30 10.62
C SER A 320 -23.06 -22.27 11.58
N ILE A 321 -23.86 -21.27 11.93
CA ILE A 321 -23.49 -20.22 12.88
C ILE A 321 -23.97 -20.65 14.27
N VAL A 322 -23.01 -20.95 15.15
CA VAL A 322 -23.27 -21.37 16.55
C VAL A 322 -22.78 -20.27 17.47
N GLY A 323 -23.69 -19.46 18.00
CA GLY A 323 -23.34 -18.31 18.82
C GLY A 323 -24.58 -17.52 19.24
N ASN A 324 -24.40 -16.54 20.12
CA ASN A 324 -25.48 -15.61 20.43
C ASN A 324 -25.64 -14.61 19.29
N GLU A 325 -26.88 -14.23 19.00
CA GLU A 325 -27.19 -13.08 18.17
C GLU A 325 -26.66 -11.83 18.90
N GLY A 326 -25.60 -11.20 18.38
CA GLY A 326 -25.12 -9.89 18.84
C GLY A 326 -23.65 -9.80 19.24
N GLY A 327 -23.07 -8.65 18.91
CA GLY A 327 -21.73 -8.20 19.29
C GLY A 327 -21.26 -7.11 18.31
N ASP A 328 -20.96 -5.91 18.82
CA ASP A 328 -20.15 -4.92 18.08
C ASP A 328 -18.68 -5.20 18.38
N THR A 329 -18.22 -6.43 18.10
CA THR A 329 -16.82 -6.82 18.28
C THR A 329 -16.11 -6.76 16.95
N PRO A 330 -14.88 -6.24 16.90
CA PRO A 330 -14.08 -6.32 15.69
C PRO A 330 -13.88 -7.77 15.23
N GLU A 331 -13.89 -7.98 13.93
CA GLU A 331 -13.81 -9.30 13.28
C GLU A 331 -12.61 -9.39 12.33
N ALA A 332 -12.27 -10.59 11.87
CA ALA A 332 -11.09 -10.85 11.03
C ALA A 332 -11.28 -10.49 9.54
N VAL A 333 -11.77 -9.28 9.27
CA VAL A 333 -12.09 -8.78 7.93
C VAL A 333 -10.85 -8.70 7.03
N TYR A 334 -9.71 -8.23 7.56
CA TYR A 334 -8.48 -8.14 6.77
C TYR A 334 -7.88 -9.52 6.48
N GLU A 335 -8.01 -10.47 7.40
CA GLU A 335 -7.63 -11.86 7.20
C GLU A 335 -8.45 -12.52 6.09
N ALA A 336 -9.74 -12.19 5.99
CA ALA A 336 -10.62 -12.65 4.92
C ALA A 336 -10.15 -12.16 3.54
N ILE A 337 -9.88 -10.85 3.43
CA ILE A 337 -9.40 -10.24 2.17
C ILE A 337 -8.01 -10.77 1.82
N TYR A 338 -7.10 -10.85 2.80
CA TYR A 338 -5.79 -11.45 2.62
C TYR A 338 -5.92 -12.90 2.12
N GLY A 339 -6.79 -13.70 2.73
CA GLY A 339 -7.02 -15.07 2.32
C GLY A 339 -7.56 -15.19 0.88
N ALA A 340 -8.46 -14.28 0.49
CA ALA A 340 -8.97 -14.18 -0.87
C ALA A 340 -7.86 -13.81 -1.88
N LEU A 341 -6.95 -12.92 -1.52
CA LEU A 341 -5.84 -12.48 -2.38
C LEU A 341 -4.73 -13.54 -2.47
N GLU A 342 -4.41 -14.20 -1.36
CA GLU A 342 -3.24 -15.05 -1.22
C GLU A 342 -3.45 -16.48 -1.70
N TYR A 343 -4.62 -17.05 -1.39
CA TYR A 343 -4.87 -18.49 -1.52
C TYR A 343 -5.80 -18.88 -2.69
N TYR A 344 -6.46 -17.91 -3.33
CA TYR A 344 -7.24 -18.18 -4.53
C TYR A 344 -6.40 -18.00 -5.79
N ASP A 345 -6.53 -18.93 -6.73
CA ASP A 345 -5.88 -18.81 -8.05
C ASP A 345 -6.70 -17.92 -8.97
N TRP A 346 -6.41 -16.62 -8.94
CA TRP A 346 -7.05 -15.62 -9.78
C TRP A 346 -6.79 -15.83 -11.28
N GLY A 347 -5.74 -16.58 -11.66
CA GLY A 347 -5.38 -16.80 -13.06
C GLY A 347 -5.21 -15.51 -13.86
N GLN A 348 -5.44 -15.60 -15.17
CA GLN A 348 -5.43 -14.47 -16.10
C GLN A 348 -6.86 -14.22 -16.58
N VAL A 349 -7.64 -13.49 -15.78
CA VAL A 349 -8.99 -13.04 -16.13
C VAL A 349 -9.05 -11.51 -16.18
N GLU A 350 -10.04 -10.97 -16.90
CA GLU A 350 -10.20 -9.54 -17.13
C GLU A 350 -10.89 -8.81 -15.98
N GLN A 351 -11.67 -9.52 -15.16
CA GLN A 351 -12.37 -8.94 -14.02
C GLN A 351 -12.18 -9.80 -12.76
N LYS A 352 -11.69 -9.19 -11.69
CA LYS A 352 -11.47 -9.85 -10.41
C LYS A 352 -12.19 -9.08 -9.31
N ARG A 353 -13.06 -9.75 -8.56
CA ARG A 353 -13.84 -9.14 -7.48
C ARG A 353 -13.76 -9.95 -6.20
N ILE A 354 -13.58 -9.26 -5.08
CA ILE A 354 -13.89 -9.80 -3.75
C ILE A 354 -15.17 -9.11 -3.31
N ILE A 355 -16.25 -9.86 -3.15
CA ILE A 355 -17.49 -9.36 -2.55
C ILE A 355 -17.42 -9.65 -1.06
N LEU A 356 -17.08 -8.62 -0.28
CA LEU A 356 -16.98 -8.66 1.17
C LEU A 356 -18.35 -8.32 1.79
N ALA A 357 -18.89 -9.20 2.64
CA ALA A 357 -20.15 -8.98 3.33
C ALA A 357 -20.02 -9.23 4.84
N GLY A 358 -20.35 -8.23 5.66
CA GLY A 358 -20.29 -8.31 7.12
C GLY A 358 -20.89 -7.08 7.81
N ASP A 359 -20.97 -7.10 9.14
CA ASP A 359 -21.62 -6.07 9.95
C ASP A 359 -20.72 -5.40 11.00
N ALA A 360 -19.47 -5.85 11.13
CA ALA A 360 -18.49 -5.38 12.12
C ALA A 360 -17.19 -4.81 11.50
N GLU A 361 -16.46 -4.00 12.28
CA GLU A 361 -15.18 -3.45 11.85
C GLU A 361 -14.04 -4.50 11.89
N PRO A 362 -12.95 -4.31 11.11
CA PRO A 362 -11.73 -5.07 11.31
C PRO A 362 -11.08 -4.79 12.68
N HIS A 363 -10.29 -5.74 13.18
CA HIS A 363 -9.36 -5.51 14.30
C HIS A 363 -8.42 -4.33 14.03
N GLU A 364 -8.26 -3.42 15.01
CA GLU A 364 -7.41 -2.22 14.89
C GLU A 364 -5.91 -2.57 14.86
N GLU A 365 -5.50 -3.57 15.64
CA GLU A 365 -4.13 -4.08 15.67
C GLU A 365 -4.06 -5.42 14.94
N PRO A 366 -3.01 -5.70 14.15
CA PRO A 366 -2.86 -6.98 13.47
C PRO A 366 -2.72 -8.17 14.42
N TRP A 367 -3.62 -9.15 14.26
CA TRP A 367 -3.60 -10.39 15.02
C TRP A 367 -2.88 -11.52 14.25
N GLY A 368 -2.68 -12.66 14.93
CA GLY A 368 -1.95 -13.80 14.39
C GLY A 368 -0.46 -13.55 14.15
N ASP A 369 0.21 -14.55 13.57
CA ASP A 369 1.65 -14.51 13.25
C ASP A 369 1.93 -13.72 11.97
N LYS A 370 0.96 -13.66 11.05
CA LYS A 370 1.11 -13.00 9.74
C LYS A 370 0.98 -11.47 9.82
N LYS A 371 0.44 -10.93 10.92
CA LYS A 371 0.31 -9.48 11.16
C LYS A 371 -0.31 -8.74 9.96
N ILE A 372 -1.46 -9.23 9.50
CA ILE A 372 -2.18 -8.67 8.35
C ILE A 372 -2.65 -7.25 8.69
N THR A 373 -2.28 -6.28 7.85
CA THR A 373 -2.68 -4.88 7.98
C THR A 373 -3.66 -4.49 6.88
N ARG A 374 -4.36 -3.37 7.09
CA ARG A 374 -5.20 -2.73 6.07
C ARG A 374 -4.42 -2.45 4.78
N ASP A 375 -3.24 -1.84 4.88
CA ASP A 375 -2.49 -1.47 3.67
C ASP A 375 -1.97 -2.68 2.94
N MET A 376 -1.59 -3.74 3.66
CA MET A 376 -1.18 -4.97 3.03
C MET A 376 -2.30 -5.49 2.11
N VAL A 377 -3.55 -5.50 2.57
CA VAL A 377 -4.66 -5.98 1.74
C VAL A 377 -5.04 -5.00 0.63
N VAL A 378 -5.02 -3.69 0.89
CA VAL A 378 -5.31 -2.66 -0.12
C VAL A 378 -4.25 -2.65 -1.22
N GLU A 379 -2.97 -2.60 -0.86
CA GLU A 379 -1.86 -2.59 -1.80
C GLU A 379 -1.82 -3.89 -2.63
N THR A 380 -2.06 -5.04 -2.00
CA THR A 380 -2.10 -6.33 -2.70
C THR A 380 -3.28 -6.41 -3.66
N ALA A 381 -4.46 -5.94 -3.26
CA ALA A 381 -5.64 -5.88 -4.12
C ALA A 381 -5.40 -4.97 -5.34
N VAL A 382 -4.89 -3.76 -5.11
CA VAL A 382 -4.57 -2.79 -6.19
C VAL A 382 -3.49 -3.35 -7.12
N ALA A 383 -2.42 -3.94 -6.59
CA ALA A 383 -1.36 -4.53 -7.40
C ALA A 383 -1.85 -5.73 -8.23
N GLY A 384 -2.83 -6.47 -7.71
CA GLY A 384 -3.46 -7.62 -8.38
C GLY A 384 -4.58 -7.27 -9.35
N ASP A 385 -4.95 -5.98 -9.45
CA ASP A 385 -6.19 -5.49 -10.09
C ASP A 385 -7.43 -6.26 -9.62
N VAL A 386 -7.55 -6.43 -8.31
CA VAL A 386 -8.67 -7.07 -7.61
C VAL A 386 -9.46 -5.98 -6.90
N HIS A 387 -10.73 -5.81 -7.26
CA HIS A 387 -11.57 -4.78 -6.65
C HIS A 387 -12.34 -5.39 -5.48
N VAL A 388 -12.40 -4.69 -4.34
CA VAL A 388 -13.12 -5.17 -3.15
C VAL A 388 -14.45 -4.46 -3.05
N ASP A 389 -15.53 -5.15 -3.43
CA ASP A 389 -16.89 -4.67 -3.27
C ASP A 389 -17.37 -4.94 -1.85
N ALA A 390 -17.60 -3.89 -1.07
CA ALA A 390 -17.92 -3.97 0.34
C ALA A 390 -19.42 -3.75 0.59
N ILE A 391 -20.08 -4.80 1.07
CA ILE A 391 -21.49 -4.81 1.45
C ILE A 391 -21.56 -4.74 2.97
N ILE A 392 -21.92 -3.57 3.51
CA ILE A 392 -22.13 -3.39 4.95
C ILE A 392 -23.55 -3.79 5.33
N ILE A 393 -23.67 -4.64 6.35
CA ILE A 393 -24.93 -5.17 6.88
C ILE A 393 -25.23 -4.50 8.23
N PRO A 394 -26.51 -4.22 8.56
CA PRO A 394 -26.87 -3.59 9.82
C PRO A 394 -26.65 -4.53 11.00
N THR A 395 -26.06 -4.00 12.07
CA THR A 395 -25.88 -4.71 13.33
C THR A 395 -27.22 -4.83 14.05
N LYS A 396 -27.65 -6.06 14.33
CA LYS A 396 -28.91 -6.32 15.04
C LYS A 396 -28.68 -6.22 16.55
N ARG A 397 -29.50 -5.40 17.22
CA ARG A 397 -29.43 -5.14 18.67
C ARG A 397 -30.29 -6.07 19.50
#